data_AF-A0AAE3MEB3-F1
#
_entry.id   AF-A0AAE3MEB3-F1
#
_cell.length_a   1.000
_cell.length_b   1.000
_cell.length_c   1.000
_cell.angle_alpha   90.00
_cell.angle_beta   90.00
_cell.angle_gamma   90.00
#
_symmetry.space_group_name_H-M   'P 1'
#
loop_
_entity.id
_entity.type
_entity.pdbx_description
1 polymer ?
#
loop_
_entity_poly.entity_id
_entity_poly.type
_entity_poly.pdbx_seq_one_letter_code
_entity_poly.pdbx_strand_id
1 'polypeptide(L)'
;MKELSISKEEFKLFNQDDQFGFFYDEDGFPRKDADEIFDEEVDKLYSKYAVIVVDYDDNIYGIKEGKKELIMEFVMEAYDIAREVKEE
;
A
#
# COMPACT_ATOMS: atom_id res chain seq x y z
N MET A 1 10.33 -6.89 14.75
CA MET A 1 9.61 -7.64 13.70
C MET A 1 10.10 -7.19 12.32
N LYS A 2 9.77 -7.91 11.26
CA LYS A 2 10.23 -7.64 9.90
C LYS A 2 9.25 -6.66 9.24
N GLU A 3 9.75 -5.54 8.74
CA GLU A 3 8.98 -4.60 7.92
C GLU A 3 9.27 -4.91 6.44
N LEU A 4 8.30 -4.66 5.57
CA LEU A 4 8.42 -4.86 4.13
C LEU A 4 8.34 -3.52 3.40
N SER A 5 9.40 -3.20 2.67
CA SER A 5 9.47 -1.98 1.85
C SER A 5 8.98 -2.26 0.44
N ILE A 6 7.88 -1.66 0.03
CA ILE A 6 7.29 -1.77 -1.31
C ILE A 6 7.75 -0.57 -2.17
N SER A 7 8.31 -0.87 -3.33
CA SER A 7 8.63 0.11 -4.37
C SER A 7 7.42 0.39 -5.26
N LYS A 8 7.48 1.46 -6.06
CA LYS A 8 6.40 1.81 -7.00
C LYS A 8 6.06 0.66 -7.95
N GLU A 9 7.06 -0.04 -8.47
CA GLU A 9 6.87 -1.13 -9.41
C GLU A 9 6.21 -2.34 -8.74
N GLU A 10 6.67 -2.70 -7.55
CA GLU A 10 6.08 -3.77 -6.74
C GLU A 10 4.64 -3.44 -6.33
N PHE A 11 4.35 -2.18 -6.00
CA PHE A 11 3.00 -1.75 -5.64
C PHE A 11 2.02 -1.93 -6.80
N LYS A 12 2.47 -1.80 -8.05
CA LYS A 12 1.63 -2.03 -9.22
C LYS A 12 1.36 -3.50 -9.51
N LEU A 13 2.04 -4.42 -8.82
CA LEU A 13 1.72 -5.85 -8.86
C LEU A 13 0.50 -6.18 -7.99
N PHE A 14 0.13 -5.28 -7.06
CA PHE A 14 -1.17 -5.39 -6.41
C PHE A 14 -2.27 -5.30 -7.46
N ASN A 15 -3.19 -6.26 -7.43
CA ASN A 15 -4.36 -6.29 -8.28
C ASN A 15 -5.58 -5.70 -7.53
N GLN A 16 -6.68 -5.53 -8.27
CA GLN A 16 -7.93 -4.96 -7.76
C GLN A 16 -8.60 -5.77 -6.63
N ASP A 17 -8.20 -7.03 -6.42
CA ASP A 17 -8.72 -7.90 -5.36
C ASP A 17 -7.85 -7.83 -4.09
N ASP A 18 -6.65 -7.22 -4.17
CA ASP A 18 -5.76 -7.01 -3.03
C ASP A 18 -6.29 -5.82 -2.22
N GLN A 19 -6.75 -6.09 -0.99
CA GLN A 19 -7.40 -5.13 -0.07
C GLN A 19 -6.43 -4.10 0.52
N PHE A 20 -5.63 -3.46 -0.32
CA PHE A 20 -4.73 -2.40 0.11
C PHE A 20 -5.54 -1.11 0.30
N GLY A 21 -5.79 -0.75 1.57
CA GLY A 21 -6.76 0.26 2.05
C GLY A 21 -6.76 1.66 1.41
N PHE A 22 -5.86 1.97 0.46
CA PHE A 22 -5.93 3.18 -0.36
C PHE A 22 -7.09 3.18 -1.36
N PHE A 23 -7.57 2.00 -1.76
CA PHE A 23 -8.55 1.84 -2.84
C PHE A 23 -9.90 1.34 -2.37
N TYR A 24 -10.01 1.08 -1.07
CA TYR A 24 -11.18 0.50 -0.42
C TYR A 24 -11.79 1.52 0.54
N ASP A 25 -13.09 1.40 0.79
CA ASP A 25 -13.77 2.18 1.81
C ASP A 25 -13.56 1.60 3.22
N GLU A 26 -14.14 2.24 4.23
CA GLU A 26 -14.03 1.81 5.64
C GLU A 26 -14.64 0.43 5.91
N ASP A 27 -15.50 -0.06 5.01
CA ASP A 27 -16.14 -1.37 5.09
C ASP A 27 -15.34 -2.45 4.33
N GLY A 28 -14.19 -2.09 3.74
CA GLY A 28 -13.34 -3.00 2.99
C GLY A 28 -13.85 -3.33 1.59
N PHE A 29 -14.72 -2.49 1.01
CA PHE A 29 -15.18 -2.64 -0.38
C PHE A 29 -14.41 -1.71 -1.32
N PRO A 30 -14.05 -2.15 -2.55
CA PRO A 30 -13.42 -1.28 -3.53
C PRO A 30 -14.30 -0.05 -3.81
N ARG A 31 -13.67 1.12 -3.88
CA ARG A 31 -14.35 2.32 -4.39
C ARG A 31 -14.78 2.08 -5.84
N LYS A 32 -15.90 2.67 -6.26
CA LYS A 32 -16.46 2.46 -7.61
C LYS A 32 -15.51 2.84 -8.75
N ASP A 33 -14.58 3.74 -8.49
CA ASP A 33 -13.59 4.27 -9.40
C ASP A 33 -12.18 3.70 -9.15
N ALA A 34 -12.03 2.74 -8.22
CA ALA A 34 -10.74 2.20 -7.79
C ALA A 34 -9.85 1.76 -8.96
N ASP A 35 -10.42 1.01 -9.90
CA ASP A 35 -9.69 0.53 -11.09
C ASP A 35 -9.29 1.67 -12.03
N GLU A 36 -10.18 2.65 -12.23
CA GLU A 36 -9.96 3.77 -13.16
C GLU A 36 -8.86 4.71 -12.65
N ILE A 37 -8.76 4.89 -11.33
CA ILE A 37 -7.82 5.83 -10.71
C ILE A 37 -6.58 5.14 -10.12
N PHE A 38 -6.49 3.80 -10.16
CA PHE A 38 -5.42 3.05 -9.50
C PHE A 38 -4.03 3.58 -9.85
N ASP A 39 -3.72 3.63 -11.15
CA ASP A 39 -2.44 4.12 -11.64
C ASP A 39 -2.14 5.56 -11.22
N GLU A 40 -3.15 6.43 -11.27
CA GLU A 40 -3.01 7.85 -10.90
C GLU A 40 -2.75 8.01 -9.39
N GLU A 41 -3.45 7.28 -8.55
CA GLU A 41 -3.31 7.34 -7.10
C GLU A 41 -2.00 6.69 -6.63
N VAL A 42 -1.56 5.58 -7.25
CA VAL A 42 -0.22 5.01 -7.03
C VAL A 42 0.85 6.04 -7.41
N ASP A 43 0.71 6.69 -8.57
CA ASP A 43 1.63 7.73 -9.01
C ASP A 43 1.66 8.92 -8.03
N LYS A 44 0.50 9.36 -7.53
CA LYS A 44 0.41 10.41 -6.49
C LYS A 44 1.06 9.96 -5.18
N LEU A 45 0.86 8.71 -4.76
CA LEU A 45 1.44 8.16 -3.54
C LEU A 45 2.97 8.20 -3.61
N TYR A 46 3.54 7.72 -4.71
CA TYR A 46 5.00 7.71 -4.92
C TYR A 46 5.59 9.06 -5.34
N SER A 47 4.76 10.06 -5.66
CA SER A 47 5.22 11.46 -5.75
C SER A 47 5.49 12.07 -4.37
N LYS A 48 4.82 11.56 -3.32
CA LYS A 48 4.95 12.04 -1.94
C LYS A 48 6.00 11.26 -1.16
N TYR A 49 6.05 9.95 -1.34
CA TYR A 49 6.92 9.04 -0.60
C TYR A 49 7.85 8.31 -1.56
N ALA A 50 9.12 8.17 -1.18
CA ALA A 50 10.09 7.42 -1.95
C ALA A 50 9.85 5.91 -1.88
N VAL A 51 9.34 5.43 -0.74
CA VAL A 51 9.09 4.02 -0.44
C VAL A 51 7.85 3.93 0.44
N ILE A 52 7.03 2.89 0.22
CA ILE A 52 5.96 2.50 1.15
C ILE A 52 6.47 1.35 2.00
N VAL A 53 6.17 1.36 3.30
CA VAL A 53 6.57 0.32 4.24
C VAL A 53 5.35 -0.24 4.92
N VAL A 54 5.25 -1.56 4.97
CA VAL A 54 4.19 -2.28 5.70
C VAL A 54 4.82 -3.05 6.84
N ASP A 55 4.29 -2.88 8.05
CA ASP A 55 4.72 -3.68 9.21
C ASP A 55 3.80 -4.86 9.47
N TYR A 56 4.20 -5.74 10.39
CA TYR A 56 3.49 -6.96 10.73
C TYR A 56 2.14 -6.74 11.46
N ASP A 57 1.87 -5.51 11.90
CA ASP A 57 0.60 -5.10 12.53
C ASP A 57 -0.33 -4.45 11.47
N ASP A 58 -0.04 -4.66 10.18
CA ASP A 58 -0.79 -4.13 9.05
C ASP A 58 -0.79 -2.58 8.96
N ASN A 59 0.20 -1.92 9.57
CA ASN A 59 0.35 -0.48 9.44
C ASN A 59 1.11 -0.14 8.17
N ILE A 60 0.63 0.89 7.47
CA ILE A 60 1.24 1.39 6.26
C ILE A 60 1.90 2.74 6.54
N TYR A 61 3.17 2.83 6.15
CA TYR A 61 4.00 4.02 6.29
C TYR A 61 4.54 4.50 4.96
N GLY A 62 4.76 5.80 4.85
CA GLY A 62 5.52 6.41 3.77
C GLY A 62 6.89 6.84 4.26
N ILE A 63 7.93 6.58 3.47
CA ILE A 63 9.26 7.12 3.72
C ILE A 63 9.50 8.31 2.79
N LYS A 64 9.74 9.50 3.37
CA LYS A 64 10.11 10.70 2.64
C LYS A 64 11.34 11.33 3.28
N GLU A 65 12.38 11.58 2.50
CA GLU A 65 13.63 12.21 2.99
C GLU A 65 14.22 11.50 4.23
N GLY A 66 14.06 10.17 4.31
CA GLY A 66 14.52 9.36 5.46
C GLY A 66 13.62 9.42 6.69
N LYS A 67 12.50 10.14 6.65
CA LYS A 67 11.48 10.14 7.72
C LYS A 67 10.38 9.15 7.41
N LYS A 68 9.97 8.38 8.42
CA LYS A 68 8.86 7.43 8.37
C LYS A 68 7.59 8.10 8.91
N GLU A 69 6.56 8.18 8.08
CA GLU A 69 5.27 8.78 8.38
C GLU A 69 4.18 7.72 8.30
N LEU A 70 3.34 7.61 9.32
CA LEU A 70 2.20 6.71 9.31
C LEU A 70 1.13 7.25 8.36
N ILE A 71 0.69 6.41 7.42
CA ILE A 71 -0.34 6.74 6.44
C ILE A 71 -1.68 6.13 6.87
N MET A 72 -1.67 4.85 7.24
CA MET A 72 -2.86 4.11 7.72
C MET A 72 -2.46 3.08 8.77
N GLU A 73 -3.36 2.84 9.72
CA GLU A 73 -3.21 1.83 10.77
C GLU A 73 -4.15 0.66 10.51
N PHE A 74 -3.69 -0.56 10.81
CA PHE A 74 -4.50 -1.79 10.80
C PHE A 74 -5.25 -2.05 9.48
N VAL A 75 -4.58 -1.85 8.35
CA VAL A 75 -5.18 -2.09 7.03
C VAL A 75 -5.26 -3.59 6.78
N MET A 76 -6.47 -4.14 6.84
CA MET A 76 -6.72 -5.58 6.74
C MET A 76 -5.86 -6.25 5.66
N GLU A 77 -5.08 -7.26 6.07
CA GLU A 77 -4.22 -8.09 5.20
C GLU A 77 -3.05 -7.38 4.51
N ALA A 78 -2.77 -6.11 4.83
CA ALA A 78 -1.71 -5.34 4.16
C ALA A 78 -0.34 -6.02 4.21
N TYR A 79 0.04 -6.62 5.34
CA TYR A 79 1.35 -7.28 5.49
C TYR A 79 1.44 -8.57 4.69
N ASP A 80 0.38 -9.38 4.67
CA ASP A 80 0.35 -10.64 3.92
C ASP A 80 0.40 -10.36 2.41
N ILE A 81 -0.38 -9.38 1.94
CA ILE A 81 -0.36 -8.90 0.55
C ILE A 81 1.03 -8.36 0.18
N ALA A 82 1.64 -7.54 1.04
CA ALA A 82 2.99 -7.03 0.84
C ALA A 82 4.06 -8.14 0.80
N ARG A 83 3.85 -9.24 1.53
CA ARG A 83 4.74 -10.40 1.51
C ARG A 83 4.62 -11.15 0.20
N GLU A 84 3.40 -11.38 -0.30
CA GLU A 84 3.16 -12.11 -1.55
C GLU A 84 3.89 -11.44 -2.72
N VAL A 85 3.74 -10.12 -2.87
CA VAL A 85 4.46 -9.33 -3.89
C VAL A 85 5.97 -9.38 -3.77
N LYS A 86 6.52 -9.64 -2.56
CA LYS A 86 7.97 -9.77 -2.33
C LYS A 86 8.53 -11.16 -2.62
N GLU A 87 7.67 -12.15 -2.67
CA GLU A 87 8.03 -13.55 -2.90
C GLU A 87 7.88 -13.97 -4.38
N GLU A 88 7.19 -13.17 -5.20
CA GLU A 88 7.16 -13.26 -6.67
C GLU A 88 8.40 -12.67 -7.35
#